data_AF-A0A7Y1UJH0-F1
#
_entry.id   AF-A0A7Y1UJH0-F1
#
_cell.length_a   1.000
_cell.length_b   1.000
_cell.length_c   1.000
_cell.angle_alpha   90.00
_cell.angle_beta   90.00
_cell.angle_gamma   90.00
#
_symmetry.space_group_name_H-M   'P 1'
#
loop_
_entity.id
_entity.type
_entity.pdbx_description
1 polymer ?
#
loop_
_entity_poly.entity_id
_entity_poly.type
_entity_poly.pdbx_seq_one_letter_code
_entity_poly.pdbx_strand_id
1 'polypeptide(L)'
;MKRLRLTSIVLALGSLPLAAQLIGTDDFSYADTTTVFIADKAGGTGFNYDNFDGVATPTKSDWDAVGGAPTVVDGALITDNSSAKREYNGDIEGAGDASNDGQDDHERSGAVRGTGRVFYKVDLTRTAAAMWSGMSSYDFGAERIFFGVPGAGAATDTVGIEESGVGTTLAASATLTDGTTHVLVAVVDFDFDQLALFVDPSSTDCYDTATGLNTADVVRAYTGTNWSTAIRLGSGGEAAWDNLEVAFDPTEVGLFDGICDEDSDGLPTEWELANGLDDKDDGTIGETSFGAKDGPNGALGDPDSDGATNLQEFNNGTNPNDADTDDDNLDDGDEINTFASDPLDPDTDDDCLPDGREANSLDPGYTNTDPN
;
A
#
# COMPACT_ATOMS: atom_id res chain seq x y z
N MET A 1 27.22 -44.94 6.52
CA MET A 1 28.29 -43.94 6.78
C MET A 1 28.67 -43.21 5.50
N LYS A 2 28.02 -42.08 5.24
CA LYS A 2 28.50 -40.97 4.41
C LYS A 2 27.93 -39.72 5.09
N ARG A 3 28.78 -38.92 5.73
CA ARG A 3 28.36 -37.68 6.38
C ARG A 3 28.15 -36.64 5.28
N LEU A 4 26.91 -36.26 5.02
CA LEU A 4 26.58 -35.11 4.19
C LEU A 4 26.95 -33.86 5.00
N ARG A 5 27.85 -33.03 4.46
CA ARG A 5 28.18 -31.72 5.05
C ARG A 5 27.10 -30.75 4.58
N LEU A 6 26.24 -30.28 5.48
CA LEU A 6 25.48 -29.06 5.26
C LEU A 6 26.48 -27.94 5.00
N THR A 7 26.53 -27.47 3.76
CA THR A 7 27.26 -26.25 3.42
C THR A 7 26.28 -25.13 3.72
N SER A 8 26.51 -24.39 4.80
CA SER A 8 25.76 -23.18 5.11
C SER A 8 25.81 -22.27 3.88
N ILE A 9 24.67 -22.11 3.21
CA ILE A 9 24.45 -21.01 2.27
C ILE A 9 24.37 -19.77 3.15
N VAL A 10 25.51 -19.14 3.36
CA VAL A 10 25.54 -17.74 3.79
C VAL A 10 25.12 -16.96 2.56
N LEU A 11 23.83 -16.65 2.47
CA LEU A 11 23.34 -15.67 1.51
C LEU A 11 24.03 -14.36 1.87
N ALA A 12 25.01 -13.97 1.06
CA ALA A 12 25.63 -12.67 1.17
C ALA A 12 24.56 -11.65 0.77
N LEU A 13 23.86 -11.09 1.75
CA LEU A 13 23.14 -9.83 1.63
C LEU A 13 24.19 -8.75 1.34
N GLY A 14 24.56 -8.64 0.06
CA GLY A 14 25.21 -7.47 -0.46
C GLY A 14 24.27 -6.31 -0.22
N SER A 15 24.64 -5.42 0.69
CA SER A 15 24.02 -4.11 0.83
C SER A 15 24.12 -3.40 -0.51
N LEU A 16 23.06 -3.48 -1.31
CA LEU A 16 22.84 -2.52 -2.38
C LEU A 16 22.76 -1.15 -1.71
N PRO A 17 23.44 -0.12 -2.21
CA PRO A 17 23.24 1.22 -1.71
C PRO A 17 21.77 1.57 -1.96
N LEU A 18 21.03 1.89 -0.89
CA LEU A 18 19.66 2.40 -0.91
C LEU A 18 19.68 3.65 -1.81
N ALA A 19 19.32 3.51 -3.09
CA ALA A 19 19.07 4.65 -3.94
C ALA A 19 17.91 5.39 -3.27
N ALA A 20 18.07 6.69 -3.02
CA ALA A 20 17.10 7.47 -2.25
C ALA A 20 15.68 7.26 -2.81
N GLN A 21 14.81 6.67 -1.99
CA GLN A 21 13.41 6.40 -2.29
C GLN A 21 12.52 7.61 -2.00
N LEU A 22 13.07 8.63 -1.33
CA LEU A 22 12.39 9.83 -0.93
C LEU A 22 12.59 10.96 -1.95
N ILE A 23 11.49 11.54 -2.46
CA ILE A 23 11.49 12.74 -3.31
C ILE A 23 11.71 13.97 -2.43
N GLY A 24 10.99 14.08 -1.31
CA GLY A 24 11.18 15.15 -0.35
C GLY A 24 10.23 15.13 0.84
N THR A 25 10.56 15.93 1.85
CA THR A 25 9.76 16.12 3.06
C THR A 25 9.61 17.58 3.42
N ASP A 26 8.54 17.93 4.13
CA ASP A 26 8.34 19.25 4.74
C ASP A 26 7.51 19.13 6.03
N ASP A 27 8.09 19.55 7.15
CA ASP A 27 7.46 19.60 8.48
C ASP A 27 6.91 20.99 8.80
N PHE A 28 6.86 21.86 7.78
CA PHE A 28 6.45 23.25 7.83
C PHE A 28 7.03 24.08 8.99
N SER A 29 8.21 23.69 9.49
CA SER A 29 8.90 24.36 10.60
C SER A 29 9.69 25.58 10.12
N TYR A 30 8.97 26.56 9.58
CA TYR A 30 9.52 27.83 9.12
C TYR A 30 9.82 28.77 10.30
N ALA A 31 11.04 29.30 10.35
CA ALA A 31 11.49 30.16 11.44
C ALA A 31 10.80 31.55 11.44
N ASP A 32 9.65 31.68 12.10
CA ASP A 32 9.05 32.96 12.53
C ASP A 32 8.01 32.70 13.65
N THR A 33 7.83 33.67 14.55
CA THR A 33 6.83 33.66 15.64
C THR A 33 5.48 34.27 15.25
N THR A 34 5.24 34.49 13.95
CA THR A 34 4.02 35.08 13.39
C THR A 34 3.55 34.33 12.14
N THR A 35 2.30 34.55 11.70
CA THR A 35 1.77 33.95 10.46
C THR A 35 2.66 34.26 9.26
N VAL A 36 3.17 33.22 8.59
CA VAL A 36 4.06 33.32 7.42
C VAL A 36 3.30 32.93 6.17
N PHE A 37 3.37 33.68 5.08
CA PHE A 37 2.89 33.18 3.78
C PHE A 37 3.85 32.10 3.27
N ILE A 38 3.30 30.95 2.85
CA ILE A 38 4.11 29.81 2.38
C ILE A 38 4.71 30.06 0.99
N ALA A 39 4.16 30.99 0.22
CA ALA A 39 4.71 31.35 -1.10
C ALA A 39 6.21 31.70 -1.03
N ASP A 40 6.97 31.22 -2.01
CA ASP A 40 8.43 31.37 -2.15
C ASP A 40 9.25 30.70 -1.02
N LYS A 41 8.63 29.84 -0.20
CA LYS A 41 9.33 29.10 0.85
C LYS A 41 9.84 27.78 0.32
N ALA A 42 11.12 27.49 0.58
CA ALA A 42 11.81 26.26 0.16
C ALA A 42 12.34 25.49 1.39
N GLY A 43 11.50 25.32 2.41
CA GLY A 43 11.83 24.55 3.61
C GLY A 43 11.84 23.04 3.35
N GLY A 44 11.94 22.26 4.43
CA GLY A 44 12.00 20.81 4.33
C GLY A 44 13.32 20.29 3.74
N THR A 45 13.29 19.06 3.22
CA THR A 45 14.43 18.38 2.58
C THR A 45 14.01 17.73 1.26
N GLY A 46 14.95 17.54 0.34
CA GLY A 46 14.64 17.02 -0.99
C GLY A 46 13.95 18.06 -1.88
N PHE A 47 13.02 17.59 -2.72
CA PHE A 47 12.34 18.32 -3.80
C PHE A 47 13.29 18.94 -4.85
N ASN A 48 14.56 18.57 -4.80
CA ASN A 48 15.61 18.87 -5.76
C ASN A 48 16.14 17.57 -6.39
N TYR A 49 15.35 16.50 -6.38
CA TYR A 49 15.79 15.19 -6.85
C TYR A 49 15.46 15.02 -8.34
N ASP A 50 16.46 14.65 -9.13
CA ASP A 50 16.31 14.25 -10.52
C ASP A 50 16.03 12.74 -10.55
N ASN A 51 14.82 12.35 -10.95
CA ASN A 51 14.39 10.96 -10.98
C ASN A 51 14.97 10.19 -12.18
N PHE A 52 15.53 10.88 -13.16
CA PHE A 52 16.09 10.25 -14.36
C PHE A 52 17.51 9.75 -14.11
N ASP A 53 18.35 10.55 -13.46
CA ASP A 53 19.72 10.19 -13.12
C ASP A 53 19.90 9.68 -11.68
N GLY A 54 18.89 9.89 -10.84
CA GLY A 54 18.87 9.46 -9.44
C GLY A 54 19.75 10.32 -8.53
N VAL A 55 19.92 11.61 -8.85
CA VAL A 55 20.83 12.52 -8.14
C VAL A 55 20.11 13.79 -7.71
N ALA A 56 20.44 14.27 -6.51
CA ALA A 56 19.99 15.59 -6.06
C ALA A 56 20.71 16.71 -6.83
N THR A 57 19.94 17.63 -7.39
CA THR A 57 20.40 18.79 -8.13
C THR A 57 20.59 20.01 -7.22
N PRO A 58 21.26 21.07 -7.70
CA PRO A 58 21.28 22.35 -7.00
C PRO A 58 19.96 23.16 -7.09
N THR A 59 19.02 22.76 -7.97
CA THR A 59 17.77 23.48 -8.21
C THR A 59 16.78 23.16 -7.09
N LYS A 60 16.43 24.17 -6.29
CA LYS A 60 15.51 23.99 -5.17
C LYS A 60 14.11 24.31 -5.63
N SER A 61 13.17 23.44 -5.29
CA SER A 61 11.75 23.77 -5.31
C SER A 61 11.36 24.63 -4.11
N ASP A 62 10.47 25.57 -4.37
CA ASP A 62 9.71 26.34 -3.42
C ASP A 62 8.20 26.06 -3.53
N TRP A 63 7.46 26.60 -2.58
CA TRP A 63 6.01 26.55 -2.56
C TRP A 63 5.40 27.73 -3.33
N ASP A 64 4.42 27.40 -4.17
CA ASP A 64 3.58 28.34 -4.90
C ASP A 64 2.19 28.48 -4.27
N ALA A 65 1.67 29.71 -4.19
CA ALA A 65 0.27 29.94 -3.87
C ALA A 65 -0.60 29.86 -5.14
N VAL A 66 -1.18 28.69 -5.42
CA VAL A 66 -2.03 28.46 -6.61
C VAL A 66 -3.51 28.76 -6.37
N GLY A 67 -3.89 29.08 -5.13
CA GLY A 67 -5.23 29.57 -4.79
C GLY A 67 -5.23 30.24 -3.42
N GLY A 68 -5.96 31.35 -3.29
CA GLY A 68 -6.05 32.10 -2.03
C GLY A 68 -4.69 32.56 -1.48
N ALA A 69 -4.53 32.58 -0.16
CA ALA A 69 -3.30 33.00 0.51
C ALA A 69 -2.95 32.05 1.66
N PRO A 70 -2.42 30.85 1.35
CA PRO A 70 -2.06 29.86 2.36
C PRO A 70 -0.91 30.36 3.24
N THR A 71 -0.94 29.99 4.51
CA THR A 71 0.02 30.46 5.52
C THR A 71 0.58 29.32 6.33
N VAL A 72 1.65 29.55 7.08
CA VAL A 72 2.16 28.64 8.10
C VAL A 72 1.88 29.26 9.45
N VAL A 73 1.28 28.48 10.34
CA VAL A 73 0.94 28.86 11.72
C VAL A 73 1.34 27.71 12.63
N ASP A 74 2.14 28.01 13.66
CA ASP A 74 2.55 27.05 14.68
C ASP A 74 3.17 25.75 14.15
N GLY A 75 3.90 25.84 13.03
CA GLY A 75 4.58 24.69 12.41
C GLY A 75 3.72 23.88 11.44
N ALA A 76 2.50 24.30 11.13
CA ALA A 76 1.64 23.65 10.13
C ALA A 76 1.28 24.60 8.99
N LEU A 77 1.17 24.08 7.77
CA LEU A 77 0.55 24.79 6.66
C LEU A 77 -0.95 24.90 6.92
N ILE A 78 -1.51 26.11 6.84
CA ILE A 78 -2.92 26.41 6.95
C ILE A 78 -3.45 26.81 5.58
N THR A 79 -4.46 26.08 5.13
CA THR A 79 -5.27 26.46 3.97
C THR A 79 -6.69 26.79 4.43
N ASP A 80 -7.18 27.98 4.10
CA ASP A 80 -8.60 28.33 4.17
C ASP A 80 -9.03 28.92 2.83
N ASN A 81 -9.88 28.20 2.09
CA ASN A 81 -10.27 28.53 0.71
C ASN A 81 -9.05 28.90 -0.16
N SER A 82 -7.99 28.12 0.01
CA SER A 82 -6.66 28.36 -0.54
C SER A 82 -5.89 27.06 -0.73
N SER A 83 -4.75 27.13 -1.41
CA SER A 83 -3.90 25.97 -1.64
C SER A 83 -2.48 26.36 -2.02
N ALA A 84 -1.55 25.51 -1.59
CA ALA A 84 -0.14 25.61 -1.91
C ALA A 84 0.28 24.44 -2.81
N LYS A 85 1.13 24.69 -3.81
CA LYS A 85 1.69 23.70 -4.72
C LYS A 85 3.20 23.67 -4.57
N ARG A 86 3.82 22.50 -4.69
CA ARG A 86 5.26 22.33 -4.67
C ARG A 86 5.70 21.38 -5.76
N GLU A 87 6.56 21.89 -6.63
CA GLU A 87 7.17 21.23 -7.77
C GLU A 87 8.23 20.21 -7.37
N TYR A 88 8.52 19.29 -8.28
CA TYR A 88 9.71 18.45 -8.20
C TYR A 88 10.86 19.05 -9.00
N ASN A 89 12.04 19.09 -8.39
CA ASN A 89 13.31 19.43 -9.03
C ASN A 89 13.49 20.86 -9.57
N GLY A 90 12.81 21.85 -8.97
CA GLY A 90 12.97 23.26 -9.34
C GLY A 90 11.80 24.12 -8.87
N ASP A 91 11.92 25.44 -9.03
CA ASP A 91 10.92 26.47 -8.71
C ASP A 91 9.90 26.71 -9.84
N ILE A 92 10.08 26.04 -10.99
CA ILE A 92 9.17 26.11 -12.12
C ILE A 92 8.85 24.69 -12.58
N GLU A 93 7.56 24.39 -12.64
CA GLU A 93 7.06 23.07 -13.01
C GLU A 93 7.46 22.71 -14.44
N GLY A 94 8.41 21.80 -14.60
CA GLY A 94 8.84 21.35 -15.92
C GLY A 94 9.46 22.44 -16.79
N ALA A 95 10.24 23.34 -16.19
CA ALA A 95 11.11 24.24 -16.95
C ALA A 95 12.07 23.44 -17.90
N GLY A 96 12.84 24.14 -18.73
CA GLY A 96 13.78 23.52 -19.66
C GLY A 96 13.20 23.31 -21.06
N ASP A 97 14.03 22.83 -22.00
CA ASP A 97 13.62 22.64 -23.40
C ASP A 97 13.35 21.16 -23.79
N ALA A 98 12.55 20.95 -24.85
CA ALA A 98 12.12 19.62 -25.27
C ALA A 98 13.15 18.87 -26.15
N SER A 99 14.32 19.47 -26.40
CA SER A 99 15.38 18.92 -27.24
C SER A 99 16.26 17.99 -26.42
N ASN A 100 16.04 16.69 -26.60
CA ASN A 100 16.91 15.66 -26.04
C ASN A 100 18.32 15.73 -26.68
N ASP A 101 19.26 16.46 -26.08
CA ASP A 101 20.64 16.57 -26.56
C ASP A 101 21.68 15.87 -25.68
N GLY A 102 21.22 15.20 -24.62
CA GLY A 102 22.03 14.31 -23.81
C GLY A 102 23.05 15.03 -22.92
N GLN A 103 22.84 16.31 -22.57
CA GLN A 103 23.64 16.95 -21.51
C GLN A 103 23.11 18.20 -20.77
N ASP A 104 21.95 18.82 -21.06
CA ASP A 104 21.28 19.80 -20.17
C ASP A 104 19.75 19.87 -20.50
N ASP A 105 18.77 20.21 -19.66
CA ASP A 105 18.66 21.00 -18.42
C ASP A 105 17.60 20.49 -17.38
N HIS A 106 17.33 19.17 -17.31
CA HIS A 106 16.83 18.40 -16.14
C HIS A 106 15.54 18.80 -15.38
N GLU A 107 14.71 19.72 -15.86
CA GLU A 107 13.54 20.21 -15.10
C GLU A 107 12.26 19.36 -15.33
N ARG A 108 12.21 18.52 -16.38
CA ARG A 108 11.28 17.36 -16.44
C ARG A 108 11.76 16.17 -15.62
N SER A 109 13.00 16.18 -15.15
CA SER A 109 13.57 14.99 -14.54
C SER A 109 13.00 14.69 -13.16
N GLY A 110 12.46 15.70 -12.46
CA GLY A 110 11.71 15.47 -11.22
C GLY A 110 10.32 14.88 -11.47
N ALA A 111 9.83 14.88 -12.71
CA ALA A 111 8.50 14.38 -13.04
C ALA A 111 8.50 12.85 -13.17
N VAL A 112 7.38 12.24 -12.81
CA VAL A 112 7.19 10.78 -12.83
C VAL A 112 6.07 10.46 -13.81
N ARG A 113 6.27 9.45 -14.67
CA ARG A 113 5.26 8.96 -15.60
C ARG A 113 5.61 7.59 -16.15
N GLY A 114 4.59 6.77 -16.37
CA GLY A 114 4.62 5.59 -17.25
C GLY A 114 5.28 4.36 -16.65
N THR A 115 6.34 4.53 -15.86
CA THR A 115 6.91 3.49 -15.01
C THR A 115 7.22 4.06 -13.64
N GLY A 116 7.12 3.25 -12.61
CA GLY A 116 7.22 3.63 -11.21
C GLY A 116 5.90 4.15 -10.66
N ARG A 117 6.00 4.80 -9.51
CA ARG A 117 4.86 5.25 -8.70
C ARG A 117 5.27 6.43 -7.84
N VAL A 118 4.30 7.17 -7.33
CA VAL A 118 4.54 8.27 -6.39
C VAL A 118 3.59 8.13 -5.23
N PHE A 119 4.16 8.08 -4.03
CA PHE A 119 3.48 8.11 -2.76
C PHE A 119 3.47 9.54 -2.22
N TYR A 120 2.35 9.92 -1.63
CA TYR A 120 2.18 11.16 -0.89
C TYR A 120 1.67 10.83 0.50
N LYS A 121 2.40 11.22 1.54
CA LYS A 121 1.92 11.17 2.92
C LYS A 121 1.81 12.57 3.50
N VAL A 122 0.72 12.85 4.20
CA VAL A 122 0.55 14.11 4.92
C VAL A 122 -0.41 13.93 6.09
N ASP A 123 -0.16 14.67 7.17
CA ASP A 123 -1.13 14.83 8.24
C ASP A 123 -2.14 15.91 7.85
N LEU A 124 -3.42 15.65 8.05
CA LEU A 124 -4.52 16.57 7.76
C LEU A 124 -5.43 16.73 8.99
N THR A 125 -5.55 17.96 9.47
CA THR A 125 -6.59 18.35 10.44
C THR A 125 -7.52 19.34 9.77
N ARG A 126 -8.76 18.94 9.48
CA ARG A 126 -9.76 19.85 8.89
C ARG A 126 -10.76 20.37 9.92
N THR A 127 -11.42 21.46 9.57
CA THR A 127 -12.57 21.99 10.31
C THR A 127 -13.87 21.61 9.63
N ALA A 128 -14.98 21.60 10.38
CA ALA A 128 -16.32 21.38 9.85
C ALA A 128 -16.82 22.43 8.83
N ALA A 129 -16.04 23.49 8.60
CA ALA A 129 -16.30 24.47 7.55
C ALA A 129 -15.62 24.10 6.22
N ALA A 130 -14.69 23.13 6.20
CA ALA A 130 -13.98 22.70 5.00
C ALA A 130 -14.91 21.85 4.12
N MET A 131 -15.42 22.44 3.04
CA MET A 131 -16.31 21.75 2.10
C MET A 131 -15.59 20.69 1.24
N TRP A 132 -14.28 20.84 1.11
CA TRP A 132 -13.37 19.88 0.49
C TRP A 132 -11.98 20.09 1.09
N SER A 133 -11.18 19.05 1.13
CA SER A 133 -9.73 19.18 1.38
C SER A 133 -9.02 17.92 0.93
N GLY A 134 -7.87 18.11 0.31
CA GLY A 134 -7.06 17.00 -0.16
C GLY A 134 -5.71 17.43 -0.70
N MET A 135 -4.97 16.42 -1.11
CA MET A 135 -3.74 16.55 -1.86
C MET A 135 -3.97 16.26 -3.34
N SER A 136 -3.09 16.71 -4.23
CA SER A 136 -3.25 16.47 -5.65
C SER A 136 -1.94 16.31 -6.39
N SER A 137 -1.97 15.48 -7.43
CA SER A 137 -0.90 15.33 -8.41
C SER A 137 -1.19 16.19 -9.65
N TYR A 138 -0.16 16.89 -10.11
CA TYR A 138 -0.22 17.81 -11.25
C TYR A 138 0.49 17.22 -12.48
N ASP A 139 0.07 17.71 -13.65
CA ASP A 139 0.70 17.48 -14.95
C ASP A 139 0.88 18.83 -15.66
N PHE A 140 2.05 19.43 -15.44
CA PHE A 140 2.49 20.72 -15.99
C PHE A 140 1.43 21.83 -15.87
N GLY A 141 1.10 22.19 -14.65
CA GLY A 141 0.18 23.29 -14.30
C GLY A 141 -1.29 22.92 -14.35
N ALA A 142 -1.62 21.68 -14.70
CA ALA A 142 -2.98 21.15 -14.63
C ALA A 142 -3.10 20.13 -13.49
N GLU A 143 -4.01 20.37 -12.55
CA GLU A 143 -4.41 19.37 -11.56
C GLU A 143 -5.08 18.18 -12.26
N ARG A 144 -4.58 16.96 -12.01
CA ARG A 144 -5.09 15.75 -12.68
C ARG A 144 -5.77 14.79 -11.75
N ILE A 145 -5.18 14.58 -10.57
CA ILE A 145 -5.63 13.59 -9.62
C ILE A 145 -5.72 14.27 -8.27
N PHE A 146 -6.88 14.21 -7.63
CA PHE A 146 -7.14 14.72 -6.29
C PHE A 146 -7.44 13.54 -5.36
N PHE A 147 -6.85 13.56 -4.17
CA PHE A 147 -7.03 12.58 -3.10
C PHE A 147 -7.45 13.30 -1.83
N GLY A 148 -8.52 12.86 -1.17
CA GLY A 148 -9.00 13.48 0.07
C GLY A 148 -10.52 13.49 0.11
N VAL A 149 -11.14 14.53 0.67
CA VAL A 149 -12.60 14.68 0.59
C VAL A 149 -12.97 15.57 -0.59
N PRO A 150 -13.54 15.00 -1.67
CA PRO A 150 -13.92 15.76 -2.83
C PRO A 150 -15.20 16.55 -2.56
N GLY A 151 -15.22 17.83 -2.93
CA GLY A 151 -16.41 18.68 -2.74
C GLY A 151 -17.58 18.32 -3.67
N ALA A 152 -17.33 17.55 -4.72
CA ALA A 152 -18.33 17.14 -5.70
C ALA A 152 -19.06 15.87 -5.24
N GLY A 153 -20.21 16.05 -4.58
CA GLY A 153 -21.17 14.96 -4.34
C GLY A 153 -20.82 13.98 -3.21
N ALA A 154 -19.74 14.19 -2.46
CA ALA A 154 -19.48 13.47 -1.23
C ALA A 154 -20.35 13.96 -0.07
N ALA A 155 -20.61 13.11 0.93
CA ALA A 155 -20.97 13.60 2.25
C ALA A 155 -19.79 14.40 2.82
N THR A 156 -20.02 15.24 3.84
CA THR A 156 -19.06 16.27 4.30
C THR A 156 -17.66 15.77 4.65
N ASP A 157 -17.47 14.46 4.79
CA ASP A 157 -16.26 13.88 5.35
C ASP A 157 -15.80 12.60 4.65
N THR A 158 -16.54 12.12 3.63
CA THR A 158 -16.20 10.87 2.92
C THR A 158 -15.05 11.10 1.97
N VAL A 159 -13.98 10.31 2.13
CA VAL A 159 -12.81 10.41 1.26
C VAL A 159 -13.03 9.76 -0.10
N GLY A 160 -12.20 10.13 -1.06
CA GLY A 160 -12.22 9.59 -2.40
C GLY A 160 -11.07 10.08 -3.25
N ILE A 161 -11.07 9.57 -4.47
CA ILE A 161 -10.13 9.89 -5.54
C ILE A 161 -10.91 10.51 -6.68
N GLU A 162 -10.57 11.73 -7.06
CA GLU A 162 -11.13 12.41 -8.23
C GLU A 162 -10.07 12.53 -9.33
N GLU A 163 -10.40 11.98 -10.50
CA GLU A 163 -9.57 12.11 -11.70
C GLU A 163 -10.23 13.09 -12.67
N SER A 164 -9.48 14.14 -13.04
CA SER A 164 -9.93 15.22 -13.90
C SER A 164 -10.42 14.70 -15.26
N GLY A 165 -11.68 14.98 -15.58
CA GLY A 165 -12.32 14.53 -16.82
C GLY A 165 -12.83 13.08 -16.81
N VAL A 166 -12.57 12.32 -15.74
CA VAL A 166 -13.06 10.94 -15.56
C VAL A 166 -14.13 10.86 -14.48
N GLY A 167 -13.90 11.50 -13.33
CA GLY A 167 -14.86 11.58 -12.23
C GLY A 167 -14.31 11.06 -10.90
N THR A 168 -15.21 10.88 -9.94
CA THR A 168 -14.88 10.60 -8.54
C THR A 168 -15.22 9.17 -8.15
N THR A 169 -14.30 8.50 -7.45
CA THR A 169 -14.53 7.26 -6.71
C THR A 169 -14.46 7.58 -5.22
N LEU A 170 -15.52 7.27 -4.46
CA LEU A 170 -15.57 7.51 -3.01
C LEU A 170 -15.27 6.21 -2.26
N ALA A 171 -14.75 6.34 -1.04
CA ALA A 171 -14.66 5.22 -0.10
C ALA A 171 -16.05 4.66 0.21
N ALA A 172 -16.10 3.35 0.47
CA ALA A 172 -17.33 2.70 0.93
C ALA A 172 -17.70 3.14 2.36
N SER A 173 -16.69 3.30 3.23
CA SER A 173 -16.89 3.58 4.66
C SER A 173 -15.88 4.56 5.28
N ALA A 174 -14.77 4.88 4.61
CA ALA A 174 -13.76 5.78 5.19
C ALA A 174 -14.20 7.26 5.18
N THR A 175 -14.07 7.91 6.33
CA THR A 175 -14.42 9.32 6.55
C THR A 175 -13.41 9.99 7.46
N LEU A 176 -13.14 11.29 7.27
CA LEU A 176 -12.28 12.05 8.19
C LEU A 176 -13.11 12.77 9.23
N THR A 177 -12.76 12.63 10.51
CA THR A 177 -13.45 13.32 11.60
C THR A 177 -12.92 14.74 11.76
N ASP A 178 -13.77 15.73 11.57
CA ASP A 178 -13.42 17.13 11.79
C ASP A 178 -12.80 17.41 13.16
N GLY A 179 -11.77 18.25 13.17
CA GLY A 179 -11.01 18.62 14.37
C GLY A 179 -10.05 17.53 14.87
N THR A 180 -9.98 16.39 14.19
CA THR A 180 -9.01 15.32 14.45
C THR A 180 -7.95 15.33 13.36
N THR A 181 -6.69 15.07 13.74
CA THR A 181 -5.60 14.86 12.78
C THR A 181 -5.71 13.44 12.22
N HIS A 182 -5.73 13.33 10.90
CA HIS A 182 -5.69 12.09 10.16
C HIS A 182 -4.40 12.00 9.35
N VAL A 183 -3.84 10.81 9.20
CA VAL A 183 -2.71 10.56 8.28
C VAL A 183 -3.30 10.09 6.97
N LEU A 184 -2.99 10.76 5.86
CA LEU A 184 -3.39 10.30 4.53
C LEU A 184 -2.17 9.81 3.77
N VAL A 185 -2.25 8.64 3.16
CA VAL A 185 -1.26 8.14 2.21
C VAL A 185 -1.93 7.90 0.86
N ALA A 186 -1.48 8.57 -0.19
CA ALA A 186 -2.01 8.43 -1.54
C ALA A 186 -0.95 7.89 -2.49
N VAL A 187 -1.37 7.13 -3.50
CA VAL A 187 -0.48 6.54 -4.50
C VAL A 187 -0.99 6.86 -5.90
N VAL A 188 -0.08 7.31 -6.76
CA VAL A 188 -0.24 7.27 -8.22
C VAL A 188 0.72 6.21 -8.74
N ASP A 189 0.20 5.07 -9.17
CA ASP A 189 1.01 3.96 -9.66
C ASP A 189 0.84 3.77 -11.16
N PHE A 190 1.95 4.00 -11.86
CA PHE A 190 2.02 3.90 -13.31
C PHE A 190 2.39 2.48 -13.77
N ASP A 191 2.92 1.63 -12.89
CA ASP A 191 3.31 0.26 -13.26
C ASP A 191 2.09 -0.65 -13.36
N PHE A 192 1.17 -0.53 -12.41
CA PHE A 192 -0.06 -1.32 -12.35
C PHE A 192 -1.32 -0.54 -12.71
N ASP A 193 -1.17 0.67 -13.28
CA ASP A 193 -2.29 1.49 -13.78
C ASP A 193 -3.37 1.67 -12.71
N GLN A 194 -3.00 2.16 -11.52
CA GLN A 194 -3.91 2.32 -10.38
C GLN A 194 -3.65 3.58 -9.54
N LEU A 195 -4.69 4.02 -8.85
CA LEU A 195 -4.64 5.04 -7.80
C LEU A 195 -5.17 4.44 -6.50
N ALA A 196 -4.51 4.76 -5.39
CA ALA A 196 -4.90 4.29 -4.07
C ALA A 196 -4.88 5.44 -3.04
N LEU A 197 -5.75 5.37 -2.02
CA LEU A 197 -5.78 6.29 -0.88
C LEU A 197 -6.06 5.50 0.40
N PHE A 198 -5.14 5.60 1.34
CA PHE A 198 -5.21 5.08 2.70
C PHE A 198 -5.53 6.22 3.68
N VAL A 199 -6.36 5.93 4.67
CA VAL A 199 -6.74 6.82 5.77
C VAL A 199 -6.31 6.19 7.08
N ASP A 200 -5.49 6.93 7.83
CA ASP A 200 -4.89 6.48 9.09
C ASP A 200 -4.22 5.10 8.99
N PRO A 201 -3.35 4.87 7.97
CA PRO A 201 -2.72 3.57 7.81
C PRO A 201 -1.94 3.20 9.06
N SER A 202 -2.06 1.93 9.42
CA SER A 202 -1.40 1.28 10.52
C SER A 202 -0.16 0.53 10.04
N SER A 203 0.50 -0.21 10.93
CA SER A 203 1.66 -1.04 10.56
C SER A 203 1.32 -2.27 9.73
N THR A 204 0.03 -2.57 9.56
CA THR A 204 -0.47 -3.73 8.80
C THR A 204 -0.88 -3.33 7.38
N ASP A 205 -1.09 -2.05 7.13
CA ASP A 205 -1.41 -1.53 5.81
C ASP A 205 -0.24 -1.72 4.85
N CYS A 206 -0.52 -2.40 3.74
CA CYS A 206 0.48 -2.84 2.79
C CYS A 206 0.35 -2.12 1.44
N TYR A 207 1.45 -2.14 0.71
CA TYR A 207 1.46 -1.93 -0.72
C TYR A 207 2.55 -2.81 -1.33
N ASP A 208 2.15 -3.89 -2.00
CA ASP A 208 3.06 -4.81 -2.67
C ASP A 208 3.63 -4.15 -3.94
N THR A 209 4.91 -3.82 -3.89
CA THR A 209 5.58 -3.17 -5.01
C THR A 209 5.74 -4.04 -6.26
N ALA A 210 5.60 -5.37 -6.14
CA ALA A 210 5.77 -6.35 -7.20
C ALA A 210 4.47 -6.70 -7.94
N THR A 211 3.31 -6.47 -7.32
CA THR A 211 1.99 -6.80 -7.89
C THR A 211 1.04 -5.60 -7.97
N GLY A 212 1.30 -4.54 -7.19
CA GLY A 212 0.43 -3.39 -7.03
C GLY A 212 -0.70 -3.62 -6.02
N LEU A 213 -0.81 -4.81 -5.41
CA LEU A 213 -1.86 -5.05 -4.43
C LEU A 213 -1.65 -4.23 -3.15
N ASN A 214 -2.76 -3.88 -2.52
CA ASN A 214 -2.78 -2.98 -1.38
C ASN A 214 -4.09 -3.07 -0.60
N THR A 215 -4.03 -2.61 0.66
CA THR A 215 -5.15 -2.56 1.64
C THR A 215 -5.85 -1.20 1.65
N ALA A 216 -5.71 -0.38 0.61
CA ALA A 216 -6.16 1.01 0.65
C ALA A 216 -7.69 1.14 0.76
N ASP A 217 -8.16 2.11 1.54
CA ASP A 217 -9.60 2.42 1.71
C ASP A 217 -10.31 2.77 0.40
N VAL A 218 -9.57 3.33 -0.56
CA VAL A 218 -10.07 3.67 -1.89
C VAL A 218 -9.05 3.27 -2.95
N VAL A 219 -9.46 2.38 -3.85
CA VAL A 219 -8.68 2.01 -5.04
C VAL A 219 -9.47 2.32 -6.30
N ARG A 220 -8.79 2.80 -7.35
CA ARG A 220 -9.38 2.93 -8.69
C ARG A 220 -8.35 2.62 -9.77
N ALA A 221 -8.83 2.07 -10.89
CA ALA A 221 -7.99 1.93 -12.08
C ALA A 221 -7.61 3.30 -12.66
N TYR A 222 -6.32 3.48 -12.96
CA TYR A 222 -5.74 4.65 -13.61
C TYR A 222 -5.47 4.34 -15.08
N THR A 223 -6.24 4.96 -15.98
CA THR A 223 -6.01 4.80 -17.43
C THR A 223 -5.45 6.06 -18.08
N GLY A 224 -5.11 7.05 -17.25
CA GLY A 224 -4.54 8.30 -17.68
C GLY A 224 -3.10 8.13 -18.15
N THR A 225 -2.63 9.08 -18.96
CA THR A 225 -1.22 9.12 -19.40
C THR A 225 -0.51 10.36 -18.85
N ASN A 226 -1.03 10.91 -17.76
CA ASN A 226 -0.57 12.18 -17.20
C ASN A 226 0.77 11.97 -16.47
N TRP A 227 1.50 13.07 -16.33
CA TRP A 227 2.66 13.12 -15.44
C TRP A 227 2.23 13.40 -14.01
N SER A 228 3.14 13.10 -13.08
CA SER A 228 3.15 13.62 -11.73
C SER A 228 4.37 14.54 -11.59
N THR A 229 4.13 15.85 -11.52
CA THR A 229 5.16 16.91 -11.59
C THR A 229 5.24 17.78 -10.34
N ALA A 230 4.18 17.78 -9.53
CA ALA A 230 4.08 18.56 -8.32
C ALA A 230 3.02 17.95 -7.40
N ILE A 231 3.16 18.21 -6.10
CA ILE A 231 2.10 18.01 -5.13
C ILE A 231 1.40 19.33 -4.83
N ARG A 232 0.09 19.30 -4.63
CA ARG A 232 -0.67 20.44 -4.11
C ARG A 232 -1.43 20.02 -2.87
N LEU A 233 -1.44 20.87 -1.84
CA LEU A 233 -2.27 20.75 -0.64
C LEU A 233 -3.28 21.88 -0.63
N GLY A 234 -4.56 21.57 -0.42
CA GLY A 234 -5.61 22.58 -0.53
C GLY A 234 -6.93 22.23 0.13
N SER A 235 -7.70 23.27 0.45
CA SER A 235 -9.03 23.12 1.05
C SER A 235 -10.02 24.24 0.70
N GLY A 236 -11.31 23.89 0.74
CA GLY A 236 -12.47 24.77 0.57
C GLY A 236 -13.06 25.24 1.90
N GLY A 237 -12.18 25.63 2.82
CA GLY A 237 -12.42 26.03 4.22
C GLY A 237 -11.17 25.69 5.04
N GLU A 238 -11.13 26.04 6.33
CA GLU A 238 -9.90 25.90 7.12
C GLU A 238 -9.47 24.42 7.31
N ALA A 239 -8.20 24.14 6.97
CA ALA A 239 -7.50 22.89 7.22
C ALA A 239 -6.01 23.17 7.54
N ALA A 240 -5.43 22.36 8.43
CA ALA A 240 -4.02 22.35 8.76
C ALA A 240 -3.36 21.10 8.17
N TRP A 241 -2.13 21.26 7.69
CA TRP A 241 -1.33 20.22 7.07
C TRP A 241 0.05 20.18 7.70
N ASP A 242 0.56 18.98 7.96
CA ASP A 242 1.90 18.79 8.53
C ASP A 242 2.54 17.48 8.03
N ASN A 243 3.83 17.29 8.31
CA ASN A 243 4.58 16.06 8.06
C ASN A 243 4.43 15.53 6.62
N LEU A 244 4.58 16.42 5.64
CA LEU A 244 4.56 16.03 4.24
C LEU A 244 5.75 15.14 3.92
N GLU A 245 5.49 14.01 3.27
CA GLU A 245 6.50 13.13 2.68
C GLU A 245 6.05 12.75 1.26
N VAL A 246 6.98 12.77 0.30
CA VAL A 246 6.75 12.32 -1.07
C VAL A 246 7.83 11.31 -1.41
N ALA A 247 7.46 10.13 -1.89
CA ALA A 247 8.38 9.01 -2.07
C ALA A 247 8.02 8.11 -3.26
N PHE A 248 8.96 7.26 -3.65
CA PHE A 248 8.83 6.17 -4.61
C PHE A 248 8.52 4.83 -3.95
N ASP A 249 8.85 4.68 -2.67
CA ASP A 249 8.73 3.43 -1.92
C ASP A 249 7.67 3.57 -0.82
N PRO A 250 6.80 2.57 -0.66
CA PRO A 250 5.76 2.57 0.37
C PRO A 250 6.31 2.62 1.80
N THR A 251 7.49 2.06 2.06
CA THR A 251 8.09 2.02 3.40
C THR A 251 8.51 3.39 3.91
N GLU A 252 8.84 4.32 3.01
CA GLU A 252 9.15 5.72 3.36
C GLU A 252 7.91 6.47 3.84
N VAL A 253 6.71 6.06 3.40
CA VAL A 253 5.42 6.64 3.82
C VAL A 253 4.72 5.80 4.89
N GLY A 254 5.42 4.83 5.49
CA GLY A 254 4.92 4.04 6.62
C GLY A 254 4.05 2.84 6.24
N LEU A 255 3.98 2.48 4.96
CA LEU A 255 3.30 1.26 4.50
C LEU A 255 4.27 0.08 4.46
N PHE A 256 3.74 -1.14 4.64
CA PHE A 256 4.53 -2.36 4.50
C PHE A 256 4.71 -2.74 3.02
N ASP A 257 5.95 -2.96 2.57
CA ASP A 257 6.25 -3.54 1.26
C ASP A 257 6.35 -5.07 1.38
N GLY A 258 5.32 -5.77 0.94
CA GLY A 258 5.28 -7.22 0.97
C GLY A 258 3.90 -7.79 0.68
N ILE A 259 3.75 -9.09 0.95
CA ILE A 259 2.48 -9.78 0.81
C ILE A 259 1.47 -9.13 1.76
N CYS A 260 0.38 -8.66 1.19
CA CYS A 260 -0.71 -8.06 1.94
C CYS A 260 -1.43 -9.10 2.80
N ASP A 261 -1.70 -8.73 4.05
CA ASP A 261 -2.38 -9.49 5.10
C ASP A 261 -3.19 -8.45 5.90
N GLU A 262 -4.42 -8.22 5.43
CA GLU A 262 -5.27 -7.06 5.77
C GLU A 262 -5.68 -7.07 7.24
N ASP A 263 -5.95 -8.25 7.82
CA ASP A 263 -6.31 -8.40 9.24
C ASP A 263 -5.16 -8.88 10.13
N SER A 264 -4.00 -9.22 9.54
CA SER A 264 -2.78 -9.62 10.24
C SER A 264 -2.92 -10.90 11.05
N ASP A 265 -3.75 -11.83 10.59
CA ASP A 265 -3.90 -13.15 11.17
C ASP A 265 -2.84 -14.16 10.66
N GLY A 266 -2.05 -13.75 9.68
CA GLY A 266 -0.98 -14.54 9.06
C GLY A 266 -1.36 -15.17 7.72
N LEU A 267 -2.58 -14.95 7.22
CA LEU A 267 -3.01 -15.31 5.89
C LEU A 267 -2.83 -14.15 4.90
N PRO A 268 -2.25 -14.41 3.72
CA PRO A 268 -2.23 -13.40 2.66
C PRO A 268 -3.63 -13.08 2.13
N THR A 269 -3.95 -11.79 2.01
CA THR A 269 -5.18 -11.29 1.38
C THR A 269 -5.42 -11.92 0.00
N GLU A 270 -4.37 -12.09 -0.82
CA GLU A 270 -4.50 -12.77 -2.12
C GLU A 270 -4.95 -14.22 -1.98
N TRP A 271 -4.37 -14.94 -1.02
CA TRP A 271 -4.66 -16.35 -0.80
C TRP A 271 -6.07 -16.52 -0.26
N GLU A 272 -6.49 -15.67 0.66
CA GLU A 272 -7.85 -15.67 1.22
C GLU A 272 -8.90 -15.41 0.14
N LEU A 273 -8.73 -14.33 -0.63
CA LEU A 273 -9.65 -13.98 -1.71
C LEU A 273 -9.67 -15.05 -2.81
N ALA A 274 -8.53 -15.69 -3.12
CA ALA A 274 -8.45 -16.77 -4.09
C ALA A 274 -9.20 -18.03 -3.63
N ASN A 275 -9.22 -18.29 -2.32
CA ASN A 275 -9.91 -19.41 -1.69
C ASN A 275 -11.34 -19.06 -1.21
N GLY A 276 -11.82 -17.84 -1.48
CA GLY A 276 -13.17 -17.41 -1.11
C GLY A 276 -13.36 -17.18 0.40
N LEU A 277 -12.26 -16.98 1.13
CA LEU A 277 -12.23 -16.58 2.53
C LEU A 277 -12.45 -15.05 2.64
N ASP A 278 -12.58 -14.55 3.87
CA ASP A 278 -12.81 -13.13 4.20
C ASP A 278 -11.52 -12.53 4.73
N ASP A 279 -10.88 -11.66 3.94
CA ASP A 279 -9.58 -11.02 4.22
C ASP A 279 -9.59 -10.04 5.40
N LYS A 280 -10.70 -9.99 6.15
CA LYS A 280 -10.96 -9.09 7.28
C LYS A 280 -11.38 -9.84 8.54
N ASP A 281 -11.28 -11.15 8.53
CA ASP A 281 -11.63 -12.01 9.65
C ASP A 281 -10.38 -12.38 10.45
N ASP A 282 -9.98 -11.50 11.37
CA ASP A 282 -8.76 -11.62 12.20
C ASP A 282 -8.72 -12.84 13.17
N GLY A 283 -9.69 -13.75 13.05
CA GLY A 283 -9.84 -14.94 13.86
C GLY A 283 -10.29 -14.66 15.30
N THR A 284 -10.61 -13.41 15.67
CA THR A 284 -11.05 -13.07 17.02
C THR A 284 -12.58 -13.20 17.20
N ILE A 285 -12.99 -13.70 18.37
CA ILE A 285 -14.41 -13.86 18.69
C ILE A 285 -15.03 -12.48 18.96
N GLY A 286 -15.97 -12.06 18.11
CA GLY A 286 -16.89 -10.96 18.39
C GLY A 286 -16.60 -9.62 17.68
N GLU A 287 -15.85 -9.66 16.59
CA GLU A 287 -15.69 -8.55 15.65
C GLU A 287 -17.05 -7.95 15.21
N THR A 288 -17.10 -6.63 15.00
CA THR A 288 -18.35 -5.89 14.71
C THR A 288 -18.38 -5.28 13.31
N SER A 289 -17.36 -5.55 12.50
CA SER A 289 -17.21 -5.09 11.12
C SER A 289 -18.07 -5.91 10.15
N PHE A 290 -18.41 -5.32 9.00
CA PHE A 290 -19.33 -5.92 8.02
C PHE A 290 -18.56 -6.94 7.15
N GLY A 291 -18.37 -8.15 7.68
CA GLY A 291 -17.64 -9.28 7.06
C GLY A 291 -17.35 -10.35 8.12
N ALA A 292 -16.76 -9.89 9.23
CA ALA A 292 -16.34 -10.65 10.40
C ALA A 292 -17.48 -11.25 11.26
N LYS A 293 -18.24 -12.19 10.70
CA LYS A 293 -19.15 -13.03 11.49
C LYS A 293 -18.63 -14.45 11.57
N ASP A 294 -17.75 -14.68 12.54
CA ASP A 294 -17.57 -15.94 13.29
C ASP A 294 -17.78 -17.21 12.43
N GLY A 295 -17.09 -17.24 11.29
CA GLY A 295 -17.15 -18.26 10.26
C GLY A 295 -15.82 -19.01 10.13
N PRO A 296 -15.72 -19.94 9.17
CA PRO A 296 -14.50 -20.72 8.97
C PRO A 296 -13.41 -19.94 8.18
N ASN A 297 -13.46 -18.61 8.14
CA ASN A 297 -12.73 -17.84 7.13
C ASN A 297 -11.34 -17.34 7.59
N GLY A 298 -11.19 -16.88 8.83
CA GLY A 298 -9.87 -16.46 9.33
C GLY A 298 -8.86 -17.60 9.50
N ALA A 299 -7.65 -17.30 9.94
CA ALA A 299 -6.50 -18.21 10.12
C ALA A 299 -6.79 -19.46 10.96
N LEU A 300 -7.73 -19.38 11.90
CA LEU A 300 -8.16 -20.48 12.77
C LEU A 300 -9.44 -21.17 12.28
N GLY A 301 -9.98 -20.74 11.15
CA GLY A 301 -11.11 -21.33 10.47
C GLY A 301 -10.77 -22.67 9.82
N ASP A 302 -11.81 -23.43 9.50
CA ASP A 302 -11.76 -24.80 8.94
C ASP A 302 -13.05 -24.99 8.09
N PRO A 303 -13.07 -24.52 6.82
CA PRO A 303 -14.29 -24.48 6.01
C PRO A 303 -14.84 -25.83 5.56
N ASP A 304 -13.97 -26.82 5.33
CA ASP A 304 -14.34 -28.18 4.94
C ASP A 304 -14.48 -29.16 6.11
N SER A 305 -14.07 -28.75 7.32
CA SER A 305 -14.22 -29.49 8.57
C SER A 305 -13.39 -30.75 8.66
N ASP A 306 -12.19 -30.73 8.10
CA ASP A 306 -11.22 -31.84 8.07
C ASP A 306 -10.25 -31.81 9.27
N GLY A 307 -10.19 -30.70 10.00
CA GLY A 307 -9.34 -30.50 11.17
C GLY A 307 -7.98 -29.84 10.90
N ALA A 308 -7.68 -29.47 9.65
CA ALA A 308 -6.68 -28.46 9.33
C ALA A 308 -7.30 -27.06 9.47
N THR A 309 -6.51 -26.11 9.95
CA THR A 309 -6.91 -24.68 9.92
C THR A 309 -6.44 -24.04 8.63
N ASN A 310 -7.12 -22.99 8.16
CA ASN A 310 -6.69 -22.21 6.99
C ASN A 310 -5.20 -21.84 7.02
N LEU A 311 -4.66 -21.48 8.19
CA LEU A 311 -3.23 -21.19 8.34
C LEU A 311 -2.35 -22.44 8.16
N GLN A 312 -2.77 -23.61 8.63
CA GLN A 312 -2.06 -24.86 8.35
C GLN A 312 -2.09 -25.19 6.86
N GLU A 313 -3.22 -25.00 6.21
CA GLU A 313 -3.40 -25.30 4.79
C GLU A 313 -2.58 -24.36 3.92
N PHE A 314 -2.60 -23.06 4.22
CA PHE A 314 -1.73 -22.08 3.58
C PHE A 314 -0.24 -22.48 3.69
N ASN A 315 0.18 -22.96 4.87
CA ASN A 315 1.57 -23.37 5.11
C ASN A 315 1.96 -24.69 4.43
N ASN A 316 1.01 -25.59 4.19
CA ASN A 316 1.24 -26.87 3.51
C ASN A 316 0.89 -26.82 2.01
N GLY A 317 0.24 -25.77 1.54
CA GLY A 317 -0.16 -25.60 0.14
C GLY A 317 -1.41 -26.38 -0.26
N THR A 318 -2.23 -26.81 0.72
CA THR A 318 -3.51 -27.49 0.50
C THR A 318 -4.65 -26.50 0.27
N ASN A 319 -5.86 -27.00 0.01
CA ASN A 319 -7.02 -26.18 -0.32
C ASN A 319 -8.01 -26.11 0.85
N PRO A 320 -8.28 -24.93 1.45
CA PRO A 320 -9.19 -24.74 2.59
C PRO A 320 -10.65 -25.08 2.37
N ASN A 321 -11.01 -25.57 1.19
CA ASN A 321 -12.37 -25.99 0.86
C ASN A 321 -12.40 -27.44 0.36
N ASP A 322 -11.33 -28.21 0.54
CA ASP A 322 -11.17 -29.58 0.06
C ASP A 322 -10.42 -30.43 1.07
N ALA A 323 -11.18 -31.24 1.81
CA ALA A 323 -10.69 -31.99 2.96
C ALA A 323 -9.61 -33.05 2.68
N ASP A 324 -9.31 -33.36 1.41
CA ASP A 324 -8.41 -34.43 0.94
C ASP A 324 -7.82 -33.96 -0.39
N THR A 325 -6.79 -33.09 -0.33
CA THR A 325 -6.29 -32.31 -1.46
C THR A 325 -5.66 -33.19 -2.55
N ASP A 326 -5.09 -34.33 -2.19
CA ASP A 326 -4.43 -35.26 -3.12
C ASP A 326 -5.27 -36.48 -3.53
N ASP A 327 -6.52 -36.56 -3.05
CA ASP A 327 -7.55 -37.54 -3.36
C ASP A 327 -7.16 -39.00 -2.97
N ASP A 328 -6.42 -39.18 -1.89
CA ASP A 328 -5.89 -40.47 -1.45
C ASP A 328 -6.77 -41.22 -0.41
N ASN A 329 -7.81 -40.53 0.09
CA ASN A 329 -8.72 -40.93 1.16
C ASN A 329 -8.18 -40.80 2.60
N LEU A 330 -7.17 -39.97 2.82
CA LEU A 330 -6.78 -39.41 4.10
C LEU A 330 -7.09 -37.91 4.08
N ASP A 331 -7.71 -37.40 5.15
CA ASP A 331 -8.03 -35.97 5.19
C ASP A 331 -6.74 -35.15 5.45
N ASP A 332 -6.55 -33.98 4.83
CA ASP A 332 -5.34 -33.14 4.96
C ASP A 332 -5.03 -32.85 6.45
N GLY A 333 -6.08 -32.60 7.24
CA GLY A 333 -6.00 -32.43 8.68
C GLY A 333 -5.42 -33.63 9.42
N ASP A 334 -5.72 -34.87 9.02
CA ASP A 334 -5.14 -36.08 9.59
C ASP A 334 -3.67 -36.25 9.16
N GLU A 335 -3.36 -35.94 7.91
CA GLU A 335 -1.99 -35.97 7.38
C GLU A 335 -1.09 -35.00 8.14
N ILE A 336 -1.50 -33.74 8.26
CA ILE A 336 -0.74 -32.67 8.91
C ILE A 336 -0.62 -32.91 10.42
N ASN A 337 -1.72 -33.28 11.09
CA ASN A 337 -1.78 -33.30 12.56
C ASN A 337 -1.46 -34.66 13.19
N THR A 338 -1.69 -35.77 12.47
CA THR A 338 -1.61 -37.13 13.02
C THR A 338 -0.46 -37.94 12.43
N PHE A 339 -0.37 -38.01 11.10
CA PHE A 339 0.56 -38.92 10.41
C PHE A 339 1.88 -38.26 10.01
N ALA A 340 1.87 -36.93 9.84
CA ALA A 340 2.96 -36.16 9.25
C ALA A 340 3.35 -36.67 7.84
N SER A 341 2.38 -37.15 7.06
CA SER A 341 2.48 -37.37 5.61
C SER A 341 2.42 -36.02 4.87
N ASP A 342 2.70 -36.03 3.56
CA ASP A 342 2.61 -34.86 2.69
C ASP A 342 1.21 -34.81 2.05
N PRO A 343 0.32 -33.86 2.43
CA PRO A 343 -1.07 -33.81 1.94
C PRO A 343 -1.21 -33.40 0.46
N LEU A 344 -0.09 -33.38 -0.27
CA LEU A 344 -0.01 -33.12 -1.70
C LEU A 344 0.54 -34.34 -2.46
N ASP A 345 0.84 -35.44 -1.78
CA ASP A 345 1.42 -36.65 -2.33
C ASP A 345 0.70 -37.90 -1.82
N PRO A 346 -0.12 -38.56 -2.68
CA PRO A 346 -1.02 -39.64 -2.25
C PRO A 346 -0.31 -40.97 -1.93
N ASP A 347 1.00 -40.95 -1.67
CA ASP A 347 1.92 -42.07 -1.38
C ASP A 347 3.26 -41.47 -0.89
N THR A 348 3.26 -40.79 0.25
CA THR A 348 4.37 -39.96 0.76
C THR A 348 5.72 -40.70 0.82
N ASP A 349 5.72 -42.00 1.14
CA ASP A 349 6.93 -42.81 1.31
C ASP A 349 7.38 -43.55 0.03
N ASP A 350 6.66 -43.36 -1.09
CA ASP A 350 6.88 -43.96 -2.40
C ASP A 350 6.88 -45.52 -2.37
N ASP A 351 6.19 -46.17 -1.44
CA ASP A 351 6.18 -47.64 -1.32
C ASP A 351 5.14 -48.35 -2.22
N CYS A 352 4.33 -47.57 -2.95
CA CYS A 352 3.19 -47.98 -3.78
C CYS A 352 1.89 -48.27 -3.01
N LEU A 353 1.74 -47.77 -1.79
CA LEU A 353 0.51 -47.80 -1.02
C LEU A 353 0.09 -46.37 -0.64
N PRO A 354 -1.13 -45.95 -1.00
CA PRO A 354 -1.59 -44.64 -0.58
C PRO A 354 -1.67 -44.49 0.94
N ASP A 355 -1.34 -43.31 1.44
CA ASP A 355 -1.31 -42.93 2.84
C ASP A 355 -2.67 -43.22 3.53
N GLY A 356 -3.78 -42.89 2.88
CA GLY A 356 -5.15 -43.19 3.34
C GLY A 356 -5.44 -44.68 3.47
N ARG A 357 -4.76 -45.55 2.69
CA ARG A 357 -4.82 -47.00 2.87
C ARG A 357 -3.99 -47.45 4.06
N GLU A 358 -2.81 -46.89 4.24
CA GLU A 358 -1.89 -47.27 5.30
C GLU A 358 -2.40 -46.88 6.69
N ALA A 359 -3.00 -45.70 6.80
CA ALA A 359 -3.73 -45.25 7.98
C ALA A 359 -4.87 -46.22 8.36
N ASN A 360 -5.54 -46.80 7.36
CA ASN A 360 -6.58 -47.82 7.52
C ASN A 360 -5.98 -49.24 7.64
N SER A 361 -5.36 -49.54 8.79
CA SER A 361 -4.72 -50.81 9.21
C SER A 361 -5.58 -52.11 9.15
N LEU A 362 -6.66 -52.14 8.37
CA LEU A 362 -7.58 -53.26 8.19
C LEU A 362 -7.22 -54.21 7.05
N ASP A 363 -6.10 -54.01 6.33
CA ASP A 363 -5.63 -54.97 5.34
C ASP A 363 -4.53 -55.89 5.92
N PRO A 364 -4.87 -57.13 6.33
CA PRO A 364 -3.92 -58.09 6.89
C PRO A 364 -2.85 -58.59 5.89
N GLY A 365 -2.85 -58.08 4.64
CA GLY A 365 -1.85 -58.37 3.61
C GLY A 365 -0.66 -57.42 3.56
N TYR A 366 -0.73 -56.23 4.17
CA TYR A 366 0.31 -55.21 4.10
C TYR A 366 1.07 -55.09 5.43
N THR A 367 2.40 -55.01 5.34
CA THR A 367 3.29 -54.88 6.50
C THR A 367 3.87 -53.48 6.66
N ASN A 368 3.70 -52.62 5.66
CA ASN A 368 3.87 -51.19 5.82
C ASN A 368 2.50 -50.60 6.14
N THR A 369 2.46 -49.77 7.16
CA THR A 369 1.26 -49.11 7.70
C THR A 369 1.66 -47.72 8.19
N ASP A 370 2.69 -47.15 7.58
CA ASP A 370 3.35 -45.93 8.01
C ASP A 370 3.32 -44.98 6.81
N PRO A 371 2.40 -44.01 6.81
CA PRO A 371 2.25 -43.02 5.73
C PRO A 371 3.48 -42.11 5.46
N ASN A 372 4.72 -42.48 5.84
CA ASN A 372 5.92 -41.63 5.78
C ASN A 372 7.26 -42.37 5.76
#